data_AF-K1TK33-F1
#
_entry.id   AF-K1TK33-F1
#
_cell.length_a   1.000
_cell.length_b   1.000
_cell.length_c   1.000
_cell.angle_alpha   90.00
_cell.angle_beta   90.00
_cell.angle_gamma   90.00
#
_symmetry.space_group_name_H-M   'P 1'
#
loop_
_entity.id
_entity.type
_entity.pdbx_description
1 polymer ?
#
loop_
_entity_poly.entity_id
_entity_poly.type
_entity_poly.pdbx_seq_one_letter_code
_entity_poly.pdbx_strand_id
1 'polypeptide(L)'
;MFTQGYWNKKSDYYGIRVGIDPRDKSTMVEAFSNQIVSSSSPYLWFNAAEATFLRAEWELRWGSLDAAKELYEEAIALSFEERGASGAESYITSTAKPAKYIDPMSEYSADAPASDISIAWEAGDTEEVRERNLERIITQKWIAIFPLGIEAWSEYRRTGYPRLLPVVENKSGGTVDSRYGMRRIPYPVEEYTENPVHLQAAIEMLGGRDNGGVRVWWDVKPLQ
;
A
#
# COMPACT_ATOMS: atom_id res chain seq x y z
N MET A 1 0.58 -17.52 3.30
CA MET A 1 1.50 -16.36 3.10
C MET A 1 2.17 -15.89 4.38
N PHE A 2 1.53 -15.99 5.56
CA PHE A 2 2.12 -15.57 6.82
C PHE A 2 1.94 -16.62 7.91
N THR A 3 2.82 -16.62 8.92
CA THR A 3 2.59 -17.33 10.18
C THR A 3 1.63 -16.54 11.05
N GLN A 4 0.88 -17.22 11.92
CA GLN A 4 0.19 -16.53 13.01
C GLN A 4 1.24 -16.02 14.01
N GLY A 5 1.03 -14.81 14.52
CA GLY A 5 1.74 -14.33 15.70
C GLY A 5 1.09 -14.92 16.96
N TYR A 6 1.82 -14.91 18.07
CA TYR A 6 1.36 -15.42 19.36
C TYR A 6 1.68 -14.43 20.47
N TRP A 7 0.64 -13.94 21.14
CA TRP A 7 0.79 -13.04 22.27
C TRP A 7 -0.29 -13.29 23.32
N ASN A 8 0.10 -13.28 24.59
CA ASN A 8 -0.79 -13.45 25.74
C ASN A 8 -1.79 -14.62 25.57
N LYS A 9 -1.27 -15.79 25.16
CA LYS A 9 -2.04 -17.04 24.94
C LYS A 9 -3.07 -16.97 23.80
N LYS A 10 -2.93 -16.05 22.86
CA LYS A 10 -3.76 -15.93 21.67
C LYS A 10 -2.92 -15.97 20.40
N SER A 11 -3.31 -16.83 19.46
CA SER A 11 -2.75 -16.87 18.11
C SER A 11 -3.70 -16.17 17.14
N ASP A 12 -3.19 -15.23 16.36
CA ASP A 12 -3.93 -14.58 15.28
C ASP A 12 -2.96 -14.01 14.23
N TYR A 13 -3.50 -13.40 13.18
CA TYR A 13 -2.72 -12.64 12.21
C TYR A 13 -2.57 -11.19 12.64
N TYR A 14 -1.35 -10.82 13.03
CA TYR A 14 -1.04 -9.48 13.51
C TYR A 14 -0.04 -8.80 12.57
N GLY A 15 -0.47 -7.72 11.92
CA GLY A 15 0.43 -6.82 11.20
C GLY A 15 1.20 -5.92 12.18
N ILE A 16 2.26 -5.27 11.71
CA ILE A 16 2.99 -4.26 12.47
C ILE A 16 2.60 -2.88 11.94
N ARG A 17 2.20 -1.97 12.82
CA ARG A 17 1.86 -0.59 12.45
C ARG A 17 3.11 0.20 12.09
N VAL A 18 3.03 1.02 11.05
CA VAL A 18 4.14 1.87 10.60
C VAL A 18 4.48 2.95 11.64
N GLY A 19 5.78 3.15 11.88
CA GLY A 19 6.28 4.20 12.76
C GLY A 19 6.16 3.91 14.26
N ILE A 20 6.09 2.63 14.65
CA ILE A 20 6.26 2.23 16.05
C ILE A 20 7.73 1.97 16.36
N ASP A 21 8.11 2.02 17.64
CA ASP A 21 9.44 1.65 18.12
C ASP A 21 9.46 0.20 18.63
N PRO A 22 10.02 -0.77 17.88
CA PRO A 22 10.11 -2.15 18.32
C PRO A 22 11.12 -2.31 19.45
N ARG A 23 10.64 -2.52 20.68
CA ARG A 23 11.50 -2.60 21.89
C ARG A 23 12.45 -3.79 21.89
N ASP A 24 12.01 -4.96 21.43
CA ASP A 24 12.79 -6.20 21.47
C ASP A 24 12.51 -7.09 20.25
N LYS A 25 13.56 -7.49 19.54
CA LYS A 25 13.44 -8.29 18.31
C LYS A 25 12.73 -9.63 18.55
N SER A 26 13.11 -10.35 19.61
CA SER A 26 12.58 -11.71 19.85
C SER A 26 11.09 -11.67 20.15
N THR A 27 10.67 -10.70 20.96
CA THR A 27 9.29 -10.43 21.32
C THR A 27 8.46 -10.05 20.10
N MET A 28 8.98 -9.16 19.24
CA MET A 28 8.27 -8.75 18.03
C MET A 28 8.09 -9.89 17.03
N VAL A 29 9.11 -10.75 16.86
CA VAL A 29 9.02 -11.89 15.94
C VAL A 29 8.02 -12.93 16.44
N GLU A 30 7.89 -13.15 17.75
CA GLU A 30 6.89 -14.07 18.31
C GLU A 30 5.47 -13.47 18.27
N ALA A 31 5.32 -12.20 18.66
CA ALA A 31 4.02 -11.55 18.79
C ALA A 31 3.33 -11.26 17.44
N PHE A 32 4.09 -11.01 16.38
CA PHE A 32 3.56 -10.58 15.09
C PHE A 32 3.67 -11.63 13.98
N SER A 33 2.86 -11.49 12.93
CA SER A 33 2.88 -12.38 11.78
C SER A 33 4.14 -12.18 10.94
N ASN A 34 4.80 -13.29 10.59
CA ASN A 34 5.98 -13.28 9.73
C ASN A 34 5.65 -13.81 8.34
N GLN A 35 6.30 -13.28 7.31
CA GLN A 35 6.15 -13.81 5.96
C GLN A 35 6.73 -15.23 5.89
N ILE A 36 5.97 -16.15 5.30
CA ILE A 36 6.47 -17.49 4.99
C ILE A 36 7.31 -17.39 3.72
N VAL A 37 8.63 -17.45 3.89
CA VAL A 37 9.62 -17.36 2.81
C VAL A 37 10.79 -18.29 3.11
N SER A 38 11.42 -18.81 2.05
CA SER A 38 12.62 -19.65 2.10
C SER A 38 13.68 -19.12 1.13
N SER A 39 14.90 -19.64 1.21
CA SER A 39 15.98 -19.33 0.25
C SER A 39 15.67 -19.74 -1.20
N SER A 40 14.68 -20.62 -1.39
CA SER A 40 14.21 -21.08 -2.71
C SER A 40 12.95 -20.36 -3.19
N SER A 41 12.39 -19.43 -2.41
CA SER A 41 11.21 -18.68 -2.81
C SER A 41 11.56 -17.73 -3.97
N PRO A 42 10.76 -17.70 -5.05
CA PRO A 42 11.04 -16.82 -6.17
C PRO A 42 10.83 -15.34 -5.80
N TYR A 43 11.56 -14.46 -6.47
CA TYR A 43 11.30 -13.03 -6.39
C TYR A 43 10.19 -12.66 -7.36
N LEU A 44 9.10 -12.11 -6.84
CA LEU A 44 8.08 -11.49 -7.66
C LEU A 44 8.61 -10.16 -8.19
N TRP A 45 8.50 -9.92 -9.50
CA TRP A 45 8.82 -8.64 -10.14
C TRP A 45 7.58 -7.96 -10.73
N PHE A 46 6.67 -8.76 -11.28
CA PHE A 46 5.40 -8.33 -11.88
C PHE A 46 4.51 -9.57 -12.02
N ASN A 47 3.19 -9.46 -11.83
CA ASN A 47 2.25 -10.57 -12.03
C ASN A 47 1.07 -10.23 -12.93
N ALA A 48 0.33 -11.27 -13.33
CA ALA A 48 -0.83 -11.15 -14.20
C ALA A 48 -1.97 -10.32 -13.56
N ALA A 49 -2.15 -10.45 -12.24
CA ALA A 49 -3.12 -9.64 -11.50
C ALA A 49 -2.81 -8.15 -11.62
N GLU A 50 -1.54 -7.76 -11.47
CA GLU A 50 -1.09 -6.38 -11.64
C GLU A 50 -1.38 -5.82 -13.02
N ALA A 51 -1.02 -6.56 -14.08
CA ALA A 51 -1.31 -6.18 -15.46
C ALA A 51 -2.81 -5.95 -15.69
N THR A 52 -3.63 -6.81 -15.11
CA THR A 52 -5.09 -6.77 -15.26
C THR A 52 -5.70 -5.60 -14.47
N PHE A 53 -5.20 -5.31 -13.26
CA PHE A 53 -5.60 -4.11 -12.52
C PHE A 53 -5.20 -2.80 -13.22
N LEU A 54 -4.02 -2.76 -13.86
CA LEU A 54 -3.61 -1.60 -14.66
C LEU A 54 -4.59 -1.37 -15.83
N ARG A 55 -5.06 -2.45 -16.47
CA ARG A 55 -6.08 -2.36 -17.52
C ARG A 55 -7.44 -1.96 -16.95
N ALA A 56 -7.84 -2.48 -15.80
CA ALA A 56 -9.06 -2.08 -15.11
C ALA A 56 -9.06 -0.58 -14.78
N GLU A 57 -7.93 -0.04 -14.29
CA GLU A 57 -7.78 1.40 -14.05
C GLU A 57 -7.89 2.21 -15.35
N TRP A 58 -7.29 1.73 -16.45
CA TRP A 58 -7.40 2.38 -17.75
C TRP A 58 -8.86 2.45 -18.22
N GLU A 59 -9.59 1.35 -18.16
CA GLU A 59 -11.02 1.29 -18.52
C GLU A 59 -11.85 2.21 -17.61
N LEU A 60 -11.58 2.21 -16.31
CA LEU A 60 -12.25 3.10 -15.35
C LEU A 60 -12.02 4.59 -15.66
N ARG A 61 -10.87 4.97 -16.21
CA ARG A 61 -10.55 6.37 -16.50
C ARG A 61 -11.05 6.80 -17.87
N TRP A 62 -10.91 5.95 -18.88
CA TRP A 62 -11.03 6.37 -20.28
C TRP A 62 -11.86 5.42 -21.16
N GLY A 63 -12.23 4.26 -20.64
CA GLY A 63 -12.89 3.21 -21.40
C GLY A 63 -14.28 2.86 -20.86
N SER A 64 -14.58 1.57 -20.85
CA SER A 64 -15.89 1.04 -20.45
C SER A 64 -15.94 0.67 -18.98
N LEU A 65 -16.93 1.19 -18.24
CA LEU A 65 -17.12 0.82 -16.83
C LEU A 65 -17.47 -0.65 -16.63
N ASP A 66 -18.16 -1.27 -17.59
CA ASP A 66 -18.45 -2.70 -17.54
C ASP A 66 -17.16 -3.50 -17.70
N ALA A 67 -16.30 -3.11 -18.64
CA ALA A 67 -14.98 -3.74 -18.81
C ALA A 67 -14.07 -3.52 -17.59
N ALA A 68 -14.12 -2.33 -16.98
CA ALA A 68 -13.37 -2.04 -15.76
C ALA A 68 -13.77 -2.98 -14.61
N LYS A 69 -15.08 -3.22 -14.45
CA LYS A 69 -15.62 -4.16 -13.45
C LYS A 69 -15.15 -5.59 -13.75
N GLU A 70 -15.31 -6.06 -14.97
CA GLU A 70 -14.93 -7.42 -15.37
C GLU A 70 -13.44 -7.68 -15.12
N LEU A 71 -12.58 -6.73 -15.51
CA LEU A 71 -11.13 -6.82 -15.29
C LEU A 71 -10.75 -6.73 -13.80
N TYR A 72 -11.46 -5.93 -13.02
CA TYR A 72 -11.26 -5.87 -11.57
C TYR A 72 -11.55 -7.22 -10.90
N GLU A 73 -12.67 -7.86 -11.26
CA GLU A 73 -13.07 -9.17 -10.73
C GLU A 73 -12.11 -10.28 -11.22
N GLU A 74 -11.69 -10.23 -12.48
CA GLU A 74 -10.69 -11.14 -13.07
C GLU A 74 -9.33 -11.00 -12.36
N ALA A 75 -8.86 -9.78 -12.12
CA ALA A 75 -7.57 -9.53 -11.45
C ALA A 75 -7.54 -10.08 -10.02
N ILE A 76 -8.67 -10.01 -9.30
CA ILE A 76 -8.82 -10.65 -7.99
C ILE A 76 -8.72 -12.17 -8.13
N ALA A 77 -9.41 -12.77 -9.11
CA ALA A 77 -9.36 -14.20 -9.35
C ALA A 77 -7.93 -14.68 -9.68
N LEU A 78 -7.20 -13.95 -10.53
CA LEU A 78 -5.79 -14.21 -10.85
C LEU A 78 -4.90 -14.14 -9.60
N SER A 79 -5.15 -13.19 -8.71
CA SER A 79 -4.41 -13.10 -7.43
C SER A 79 -4.68 -14.30 -6.53
N PHE A 80 -5.94 -14.74 -6.42
CA PHE A 80 -6.29 -15.94 -5.65
C PHE A 80 -5.62 -17.18 -6.23
N GLU A 81 -5.65 -17.34 -7.56
CA GLU A 81 -5.00 -18.45 -8.26
C GLU A 81 -3.48 -18.47 -8.01
N GLU A 82 -2.79 -17.34 -8.20
CA GLU A 82 -1.33 -17.23 -7.97
C GLU A 82 -0.96 -17.66 -6.55
N ARG A 83 -1.83 -17.39 -5.57
CA ARG A 83 -1.58 -17.70 -4.15
C ARG A 83 -2.14 -19.05 -3.71
N GLY A 84 -2.76 -19.81 -4.61
CA GLY A 84 -3.41 -21.08 -4.28
C GLY A 84 -4.58 -20.92 -3.31
N ALA A 85 -5.21 -19.75 -3.27
CA ALA A 85 -6.38 -19.45 -2.45
C ALA A 85 -7.67 -19.78 -3.21
N SER A 86 -8.71 -20.16 -2.47
CA SER A 86 -10.06 -20.41 -3.02
C SER A 86 -11.04 -19.33 -2.55
N GLY A 87 -12.22 -19.27 -3.20
CA GLY A 87 -13.31 -18.38 -2.79
C GLY A 87 -13.28 -16.98 -3.42
N ALA A 88 -12.60 -16.79 -4.55
CA ALA A 88 -12.61 -15.51 -5.27
C ALA A 88 -14.04 -15.05 -5.63
N GLU A 89 -14.90 -15.97 -6.08
CA GLU A 89 -16.30 -15.66 -6.48
C GLU A 89 -17.15 -15.09 -5.33
N SER A 90 -17.01 -15.62 -4.11
CA SER A 90 -17.70 -15.06 -2.94
C SER A 90 -17.02 -13.80 -2.44
N TYR A 91 -15.69 -13.69 -2.59
CA TYR A 91 -14.91 -12.53 -2.17
C TYR A 91 -15.27 -11.27 -2.98
N ILE A 92 -15.40 -11.37 -4.31
CA ILE A 92 -15.72 -10.22 -5.18
C ILE A 92 -17.09 -9.58 -4.91
N THR A 93 -18.01 -10.31 -4.28
CA THR A 93 -19.34 -9.78 -3.90
C THR A 93 -19.41 -9.29 -2.46
N SER A 94 -18.31 -9.39 -1.71
CA SER A 94 -18.27 -9.07 -0.29
C SER A 94 -18.40 -7.57 -0.02
N THR A 95 -19.30 -7.23 0.89
CA THR A 95 -19.47 -5.87 1.43
C THR A 95 -18.68 -5.65 2.73
N ALA A 96 -17.80 -6.59 3.10
CA ALA A 96 -16.95 -6.44 4.27
C ALA A 96 -16.03 -5.22 4.12
N LYS A 97 -15.78 -4.53 5.24
CA LYS A 97 -14.93 -3.35 5.31
C LYS A 97 -13.68 -3.64 6.14
N PRO A 98 -12.55 -2.94 5.90
CA PRO A 98 -11.35 -3.06 6.72
C PRO A 98 -11.67 -2.87 8.21
N ALA A 99 -11.11 -3.73 9.05
CA ALA A 99 -11.18 -3.58 10.50
C ALA A 99 -10.18 -2.50 10.97
N LYS A 100 -10.44 -1.92 12.15
CA LYS A 100 -9.42 -1.11 12.83
C LYS A 100 -8.24 -1.99 13.25
N TYR A 101 -7.05 -1.40 13.27
CA TYR A 101 -5.86 -2.10 13.75
C TYR A 101 -5.90 -2.22 15.28
N ILE A 102 -5.85 -3.44 15.79
CA ILE A 102 -5.70 -3.74 17.22
C ILE A 102 -4.30 -4.30 17.43
N ASP A 103 -3.48 -3.55 18.15
CA ASP A 103 -2.14 -3.99 18.51
C ASP A 103 -2.24 -5.13 19.53
N PRO A 104 -1.67 -6.33 19.26
CA PRO A 104 -1.65 -7.41 20.24
C PRO A 104 -1.00 -6.99 21.57
N MET A 105 -0.03 -6.07 21.54
CA MET A 105 0.65 -5.55 22.73
C MET A 105 -0.08 -4.36 23.37
N SER A 106 -1.17 -3.89 22.77
CA SER A 106 -2.04 -2.81 23.27
C SER A 106 -1.38 -1.43 23.41
N GLU A 107 -0.28 -1.15 22.69
CA GLU A 107 0.42 0.14 22.77
C GLU A 107 0.03 1.07 21.60
N TYR A 108 -0.16 0.51 20.40
CA TYR A 108 -0.28 1.27 19.15
C TYR A 108 -1.56 0.98 18.35
N SER A 109 -2.64 0.58 19.03
CA SER A 109 -3.94 0.36 18.39
C SER A 109 -4.43 1.63 17.67
N ALA A 110 -5.19 1.45 16.60
CA ALA A 110 -5.86 2.54 15.90
C ALA A 110 -7.30 2.71 16.39
N ASP A 111 -7.75 3.95 16.52
CA ASP A 111 -9.12 4.24 16.97
C ASP A 111 -10.17 3.90 15.89
N ALA A 112 -9.77 3.96 14.62
CA ALA A 112 -10.62 3.74 13.45
C ALA A 112 -9.88 2.94 12.37
N PRO A 113 -10.62 2.28 11.44
CA PRO A 113 -10.01 1.71 10.24
C PRO A 113 -9.45 2.79 9.32
N ALA A 114 -8.48 2.43 8.47
CA ALA A 114 -7.87 3.37 7.54
C ALA A 114 -8.78 3.75 6.36
N SER A 115 -9.72 2.87 6.01
CA SER A 115 -10.71 3.06 4.94
C SER A 115 -12.00 2.35 5.32
N ASP A 116 -13.11 2.78 4.71
CA ASP A 116 -14.41 2.11 4.77
C ASP A 116 -14.81 1.46 3.43
N ILE A 117 -13.88 1.35 2.48
CA ILE A 117 -14.10 0.74 1.16
C ILE A 117 -14.37 -0.75 1.28
N SER A 118 -15.35 -1.26 0.53
CA SER A 118 -15.67 -2.69 0.43
C SER A 118 -15.10 -3.31 -0.85
N ILE A 119 -15.10 -4.65 -0.93
CA ILE A 119 -14.58 -5.37 -2.10
C ILE A 119 -15.54 -5.29 -3.29
N ALA A 120 -16.85 -5.42 -3.06
CA ALA A 120 -17.85 -5.40 -4.11
C ALA A 120 -17.77 -4.12 -4.96
N TRP A 121 -17.74 -4.29 -6.29
CA TRP A 121 -17.77 -3.19 -7.24
C TRP A 121 -19.05 -2.37 -7.09
N GLU A 122 -18.93 -1.06 -7.20
CA GLU A 122 -20.06 -0.14 -7.09
C GLU A 122 -20.54 0.29 -8.48
N ALA A 123 -21.82 0.07 -8.75
CA ALA A 123 -22.44 0.50 -10.00
C ALA A 123 -22.68 2.03 -10.03
N GLY A 124 -22.62 2.62 -11.22
CA GLY A 124 -22.85 4.04 -11.45
C GLY A 124 -21.68 4.72 -12.15
N ASP A 125 -21.98 5.85 -12.80
CA ASP A 125 -21.00 6.66 -13.53
C ASP A 125 -21.01 8.11 -13.03
N THR A 126 -20.65 8.28 -11.75
CA THR A 126 -20.36 9.60 -11.18
C THR A 126 -18.89 9.68 -10.79
N GLU A 127 -18.36 10.88 -10.65
CA GLU A 127 -16.98 11.09 -10.24
C GLU A 127 -16.69 10.43 -8.88
N GLU A 128 -17.63 10.50 -7.94
CA GLU A 128 -17.48 9.89 -6.61
C GLU A 128 -17.51 8.36 -6.67
N VAL A 129 -18.34 7.77 -7.54
CA VAL A 129 -18.37 6.31 -7.75
C VAL A 129 -17.07 5.86 -8.41
N ARG A 130 -16.58 6.61 -9.42
CA ARG A 130 -15.30 6.32 -10.09
C ARG A 130 -14.13 6.40 -9.11
N GLU A 131 -14.10 7.40 -8.23
CA GLU A 131 -13.05 7.54 -7.22
C GLU A 131 -13.09 6.40 -6.19
N ARG A 132 -14.28 5.98 -5.73
CA ARG A 132 -14.41 4.80 -4.87
C ARG A 132 -14.00 3.51 -5.57
N ASN A 133 -14.32 3.33 -6.85
CA ASN A 133 -13.86 2.17 -7.61
C ASN A 133 -12.35 2.22 -7.91
N LEU A 134 -11.75 3.40 -8.05
CA LEU A 134 -10.30 3.53 -8.10
C LEU A 134 -9.67 3.08 -6.78
N GLU A 135 -10.24 3.46 -5.64
CA GLU A 135 -9.80 2.97 -4.33
C GLU A 135 -9.86 1.43 -4.25
N ARG A 136 -10.94 0.81 -4.75
CA ARG A 136 -11.07 -0.65 -4.83
C ARG A 136 -9.97 -1.28 -5.67
N ILE A 137 -9.77 -0.79 -6.90
CA ILE A 137 -8.75 -1.29 -7.83
C ILE A 137 -7.38 -1.24 -7.19
N ILE A 138 -6.96 -0.08 -6.68
CA ILE A 138 -5.60 0.08 -6.15
C ILE A 138 -5.41 -0.67 -4.83
N THR A 139 -6.45 -0.75 -3.99
CA THR A 139 -6.39 -1.54 -2.74
C THR A 139 -6.20 -3.03 -3.06
N GLN A 140 -6.94 -3.56 -4.03
CA GLN A 140 -6.78 -4.97 -4.43
C GLN A 140 -5.47 -5.21 -5.18
N LYS A 141 -5.02 -4.28 -6.02
CA LYS A 141 -3.68 -4.30 -6.62
C LYS A 141 -2.61 -4.38 -5.54
N TRP A 142 -2.69 -3.54 -4.50
CA TRP A 142 -1.74 -3.50 -3.39
C TRP A 142 -1.66 -4.84 -2.64
N ILE A 143 -2.79 -5.55 -2.46
CA ILE A 143 -2.82 -6.90 -1.90
C ILE A 143 -2.15 -7.89 -2.86
N ALA A 144 -2.51 -7.85 -4.14
CA ALA A 144 -2.07 -8.81 -5.14
C ALA A 144 -0.56 -8.76 -5.44
N ILE A 145 0.06 -7.57 -5.32
CA ILE A 145 1.48 -7.38 -5.62
C ILE A 145 2.41 -7.70 -4.44
N PHE A 146 1.91 -8.02 -3.24
CA PHE A 146 2.78 -8.34 -2.10
C PHE A 146 3.75 -9.49 -2.44
N PRO A 147 5.08 -9.37 -2.26
CA PRO A 147 5.79 -8.40 -1.42
C PRO A 147 6.47 -7.24 -2.19
N LEU A 148 5.98 -6.83 -3.36
CA LEU A 148 6.54 -5.72 -4.16
C LEU A 148 6.38 -4.34 -3.49
N GLY A 149 7.18 -4.06 -2.46
CA GLY A 149 7.08 -2.85 -1.66
C GLY A 149 7.33 -1.55 -2.42
N ILE A 150 8.22 -1.56 -3.43
CA ILE A 150 8.51 -0.37 -4.24
C ILE A 150 7.34 -0.02 -5.16
N GLU A 151 6.72 -1.01 -5.80
CA GLU A 151 5.51 -0.81 -6.62
C GLU A 151 4.34 -0.35 -5.74
N ALA A 152 4.11 -1.03 -4.61
CA ALA A 152 3.10 -0.65 -3.64
C ALA A 152 3.26 0.80 -3.14
N TRP A 153 4.48 1.22 -2.82
CA TRP A 153 4.77 2.60 -2.38
C TRP A 153 4.62 3.61 -3.52
N SER A 154 4.90 3.22 -4.76
CA SER A 154 4.73 4.08 -5.93
C SER A 154 3.25 4.32 -6.23
N GLU A 155 2.43 3.27 -6.22
CA GLU A 155 0.99 3.36 -6.42
C GLU A 155 0.29 4.17 -5.31
N TYR A 156 0.70 3.97 -4.06
CA TYR A 156 0.21 4.76 -2.94
C TYR A 156 0.49 6.25 -3.10
N ARG A 157 1.70 6.62 -3.53
CA ARG A 157 2.04 8.03 -3.79
C ARG A 157 1.26 8.58 -4.98
N ARG A 158 1.07 7.79 -6.04
CA ARG A 158 0.43 8.24 -7.28
C ARG A 158 -1.07 8.48 -7.09
N THR A 159 -1.71 7.63 -6.30
CA THR A 159 -3.19 7.55 -6.20
C THR A 159 -3.75 7.90 -4.83
N GLY A 160 -2.92 7.90 -3.78
CA GLY A 160 -3.35 7.99 -2.39
C GLY A 160 -3.94 6.70 -1.81
N TYR A 161 -3.91 5.59 -2.56
CA TYR A 161 -4.54 4.32 -2.21
C TYR A 161 -3.55 3.15 -2.11
N PRO A 162 -3.80 2.15 -1.24
CA PRO A 162 -4.88 2.13 -0.24
C PRO A 162 -4.69 3.24 0.80
N ARG A 163 -5.77 3.62 1.49
CA ARG A 163 -5.63 4.52 2.63
C ARG A 163 -4.81 3.81 3.71
N LEU A 164 -3.72 4.43 4.13
CA LEU A 164 -2.85 3.90 5.18
C LEU A 164 -3.15 4.57 6.52
N LEU A 165 -2.87 3.86 7.61
CA LEU A 165 -2.86 4.47 8.94
C LEU A 165 -1.73 5.51 9.00
N PRO A 166 -1.98 6.70 9.59
CA PRO A 166 -0.92 7.66 9.83
C PRO A 166 0.22 7.06 10.68
N VAL A 167 1.44 7.51 10.39
CA VAL A 167 2.64 7.21 11.16
C VAL A 167 2.42 7.61 12.61
N VAL A 168 2.69 6.70 13.55
CA VAL A 168 2.54 6.95 14.99
C VAL A 168 3.59 7.94 15.47
N GLU A 169 4.87 7.60 15.33
CA GLU A 169 5.97 8.48 15.71
C GLU A 169 6.65 9.08 14.49
N ASN A 170 6.40 10.37 14.25
CA ASN A 170 7.03 11.09 13.15
C ASN A 170 8.31 11.81 13.61
N LYS A 171 9.46 11.20 13.34
CA LYS A 171 10.80 11.72 13.68
C LYS A 171 11.44 12.54 12.54
N SER A 172 10.66 12.97 11.55
CA SER A 172 11.17 13.69 10.36
C SER A 172 11.55 15.16 10.60
N GLY A 173 11.39 15.68 11.82
CA GLY A 173 11.59 17.10 12.12
C GLY A 173 10.60 18.01 11.38
N GLY A 174 9.41 17.51 11.03
CA GLY A 174 8.37 18.26 10.31
C GLY A 174 8.54 18.30 8.80
N THR A 175 9.52 17.59 8.23
CA THR A 175 9.73 17.54 6.77
C THR A 175 8.77 16.59 6.06
N VAL A 176 8.22 15.60 6.77
CA VAL A 176 7.29 14.60 6.24
C VAL A 176 5.96 14.71 6.97
N ASP A 177 4.87 14.70 6.23
CA ASP A 177 3.52 14.66 6.81
C ASP A 177 3.19 13.25 7.34
N SER A 178 2.67 13.13 8.57
CA SER A 178 2.40 11.83 9.20
C SER A 178 1.29 11.04 8.51
N ARG A 179 0.33 11.71 7.87
CA ARG A 179 -0.78 11.06 7.15
C ARG A 179 -0.30 10.47 5.85
N TYR A 180 0.50 11.23 5.10
CA TYR A 180 0.93 10.80 3.78
C TYR A 180 2.24 10.02 3.79
N GLY A 181 3.12 10.24 4.77
CA GLY A 181 4.42 9.58 4.87
C GLY A 181 5.41 10.05 3.80
N MET A 182 6.55 9.35 3.68
CA MET A 182 7.62 9.73 2.75
C MET A 182 7.15 9.70 1.30
N ARG A 183 7.44 10.75 0.55
CA ARG A 183 7.13 10.95 -0.87
C ARG A 183 8.29 10.61 -1.79
N ARG A 184 9.52 10.59 -1.25
CA ARG A 184 10.74 10.10 -1.90
C ARG A 184 11.82 9.79 -0.87
N ILE A 185 12.91 9.18 -1.34
CA ILE A 185 14.15 9.07 -0.58
C ILE A 185 15.02 10.28 -0.97
N PRO A 186 15.61 11.02 0.00
CA PRO A 186 16.60 12.06 -0.27
C PRO A 186 17.76 11.54 -1.11
N TYR A 187 18.50 12.45 -1.77
CA TYR A 187 19.70 12.02 -2.48
C TYR A 187 20.74 11.45 -1.50
N PRO A 188 21.59 10.50 -1.93
CA PRO A 188 22.70 10.01 -1.13
C PRO A 188 23.59 11.16 -0.67
N VAL A 189 24.11 11.07 0.55
CA VAL A 189 24.90 12.14 1.16
C VAL A 189 26.21 12.37 0.40
N GLU A 190 26.74 11.32 -0.23
CA GLU A 190 27.97 11.32 -1.01
C GLU A 190 27.86 12.23 -2.25
N GLU A 191 26.67 12.36 -2.87
CA GLU A 191 26.45 13.21 -4.05
C GLU A 191 26.69 14.70 -3.73
N TYR A 192 26.51 15.13 -2.48
CA TYR A 192 26.78 16.50 -2.05
C TYR A 192 28.27 16.85 -2.12
N THR A 193 29.15 15.85 -2.06
CA THR A 193 30.60 16.02 -2.14
C THR A 193 31.16 15.61 -3.49
N GLU A 194 30.67 14.52 -4.07
CA GLU A 194 31.23 13.93 -5.28
C GLU A 194 30.64 14.56 -6.56
N ASN A 195 29.42 15.10 -6.48
CA ASN A 195 28.69 15.60 -7.64
C ASN A 195 27.85 16.88 -7.37
N PRO A 196 28.39 17.89 -6.68
CA PRO A 196 27.60 18.99 -6.12
C PRO A 196 26.89 19.84 -7.18
N VAL A 197 27.50 20.03 -8.35
CA VAL A 197 26.94 20.86 -9.43
C VAL A 197 25.68 20.23 -10.02
N HIS A 198 25.72 18.93 -10.31
CA HIS A 198 24.57 18.23 -10.89
C HIS A 198 23.49 17.95 -9.83
N LEU A 199 23.90 17.68 -8.60
CA LEU A 199 22.96 17.55 -7.48
C LEU A 199 22.17 18.85 -7.27
N GLN A 200 22.84 20.01 -7.24
CA GLN A 200 22.16 21.28 -7.04
C GLN A 200 21.13 21.57 -8.14
N ALA A 201 21.48 21.29 -9.41
CA ALA A 201 20.53 21.41 -10.51
C ALA A 201 19.31 20.49 -10.35
N ALA A 202 19.52 19.25 -9.85
CA ALA A 202 18.42 18.34 -9.60
C ALA A 202 17.53 18.80 -8.42
N ILE A 203 18.11 19.37 -7.37
CA ILE A 203 17.37 19.95 -6.24
C ILE A 203 16.51 21.13 -6.68
N GLU A 204 16.99 21.95 -7.62
CA GLU A 204 16.20 23.03 -8.22
C GLU A 204 14.97 22.47 -8.98
N MET A 205 15.12 21.37 -9.71
CA MET A 205 14.00 20.68 -10.37
C MET A 205 12.97 20.11 -9.37
N LEU A 206 13.40 19.79 -8.14
CA LEU A 206 12.53 19.36 -7.04
C LEU A 206 11.81 20.54 -6.33
N GLY A 207 12.04 21.78 -6.76
CA GLY A 207 11.49 22.97 -6.10
C GLY A 207 12.32 23.45 -4.91
N GLY A 208 13.63 23.14 -4.91
CA GLY A 208 14.62 23.75 -4.01
C GLY A 208 14.80 23.06 -2.66
N ARG A 209 14.27 21.86 -2.45
CA ARG A 209 14.43 21.09 -1.21
C ARG A 209 14.72 19.62 -1.51
N ASP A 210 15.70 19.04 -0.82
CA ASP A 210 15.98 17.60 -0.85
C ASP A 210 15.60 16.96 0.49
N ASN A 211 14.32 16.62 0.65
CA ASN A 211 13.87 15.86 1.81
C ASN A 211 12.77 14.85 1.44
N GLY A 212 12.39 14.03 2.41
CA GLY A 212 11.43 12.95 2.21
C GLY A 212 9.99 13.41 1.96
N GLY A 213 9.64 14.67 2.22
CA GLY A 213 8.29 15.21 2.00
C GLY A 213 8.06 15.81 0.61
N VAL A 214 9.12 15.96 -0.19
CA VAL A 214 9.01 16.51 -1.55
C VAL A 214 8.44 15.47 -2.50
N ARG A 215 7.40 15.85 -3.24
CA ARG A 215 6.76 14.98 -4.23
C ARG A 215 7.61 14.84 -5.48
N VAL A 216 7.56 13.65 -6.08
CA VAL A 216 8.16 13.38 -7.39
C VAL A 216 7.23 13.82 -8.52
N TRP A 217 7.73 13.92 -9.75
CA TRP A 217 7.01 14.55 -10.87
C TRP A 217 5.66 13.91 -11.21
N TRP A 218 5.46 12.62 -10.92
CA TRP A 218 4.21 11.90 -11.17
C TRP A 218 3.25 11.86 -9.98
N ASP A 219 3.69 12.26 -8.78
CA ASP A 219 2.85 12.38 -7.58
C ASP A 219 2.12 13.72 -7.62
N VAL A 220 1.05 13.75 -8.42
CA VAL A 220 0.29 14.99 -8.75
C VAL A 220 -1.12 15.01 -8.19
N LYS A 221 -1.64 13.87 -7.70
CA LYS A 221 -2.99 13.83 -7.14
C LYS A 221 -3.04 14.70 -5.87
N PRO A 222 -4.02 15.61 -5.72
CA PRO A 222 -4.14 16.43 -4.52
C PRO A 222 -4.17 15.57 -3.25
N LEU A 223 -3.42 15.99 -2.24
CA LEU A 223 -3.44 15.38 -0.91
C LEU A 223 -4.74 15.83 -0.22
N GLN A 224 -5.55 14.88 0.27
CA GLN A 224 -6.86 15.10 0.89
C GLN A 224 -6.81 14.94 2.41
#